data_AF-A0A2K8UJI9-F1
#
_entry.id   AF-A0A2K8UJI9-F1
#
_cell.length_a   1.000
_cell.length_b   1.000
_cell.length_c   1.000
_cell.angle_alpha   90.00
_cell.angle_beta   90.00
_cell.angle_gamma   90.00
#
_symmetry.space_group_name_H-M   'P 1'
#
loop_
_entity.id
_entity.type
_entity.pdbx_description
1 polymer ?
#
loop_
_entity_poly.entity_id
_entity_poly.type
_entity_poly.pdbx_seq_one_letter_code
_entity_poly.pdbx_strand_id
1 'polypeptide(L)' 'MSGLTDAQAREFHEHWKHGVWSWVMIAAAVHLVTWAYQPWF' A
#
# COMPACT_ATOMS: atom_id res chain seq x y z
N MET A 1 -17.50 -13.39 -12.07
CA MET A 1 -16.18 -12.90 -12.53
C MET A 1 -16.30 -11.40 -12.75
N SER A 2 -15.23 -10.63 -12.55
CA SER A 2 -15.23 -9.16 -12.61
C SER A 2 -15.55 -8.57 -14.00
N GLY A 3 -15.59 -9.40 -15.05
CA GLY A 3 -15.80 -8.96 -16.43
C GLY A 3 -14.53 -8.37 -17.09
N LEU A 4 -13.42 -8.35 -16.36
CA LEU A 4 -12.13 -7.91 -16.88
C LEU A 4 -11.45 -9.03 -17.66
N THR A 5 -10.81 -8.68 -18.77
CA THR A 5 -9.80 -9.54 -19.38
C THR A 5 -8.57 -9.64 -18.48
N ASP A 6 -7.77 -10.69 -18.64
CA ASP A 6 -6.54 -10.89 -17.88
C ASP A 6 -5.56 -9.71 -18.04
N ALA A 7 -5.51 -9.12 -19.23
CA ALA A 7 -4.68 -7.96 -19.52
C ALA A 7 -5.10 -6.73 -18.70
N GLN A 8 -6.40 -6.42 -18.67
CA GLN A 8 -6.96 -5.30 -17.90
C GLN A 8 -6.77 -5.51 -16.39
N ALA A 9 -6.99 -6.73 -15.91
CA ALA A 9 -6.78 -7.06 -14.50
C ALA A 9 -5.32 -6.86 -14.09
N ARG A 10 -4.37 -7.25 -14.95
CA ARG A 10 -2.93 -7.08 -14.69
C ARG A 10 -2.52 -5.61 -14.69
N GLU A 11 -2.95 -4.84 -15.68
CA GLU A 11 -2.68 -3.39 -15.75
C GLU A 11 -3.20 -2.65 -14.52
N PHE A 12 -4.46 -2.90 -14.14
CA PHE A 12 -5.04 -2.32 -12.93
C PHE A 12 -4.23 -2.69 -11.68
N HIS A 13 -3.88 -3.98 -11.55
CA HIS A 13 -3.18 -4.47 -10.36
C HIS A 13 -1.77 -3.88 -10.23
N GLU A 14 -1.06 -3.65 -11.33
CA GLU A 14 0.25 -2.97 -11.29
C GLU A 14 0.14 -1.53 -10.76
N HIS A 15 -0.82 -0.75 -11.26
CA HIS A 15 -1.06 0.61 -10.77
C HIS A 15 -1.52 0.64 -9.32
N TRP A 16 -2.44 -0.26 -8.95
CA TRP A 16 -2.93 -0.39 -7.59
C TRP A 16 -1.80 -0.73 -6.61
N LYS A 17 -0.93 -1.68 -6.96
CA LYS A 17 0.24 -2.05 -6.15
C LYS A 17 1.15 -0.85 -5.91
N HIS A 18 1.47 -0.07 -6.95
CA HIS A 18 2.31 1.13 -6.80
C HIS A 18 1.72 2.14 -5.80
N GLY A 19 0.41 2.43 -5.91
CA GLY A 19 -0.26 3.35 -5.02
C GLY A 19 -0.29 2.85 -3.57
N VAL A 20 -0.67 1.59 -3.38
CA VAL A 20 -0.73 0.97 -2.04
C VAL A 20 0.64 0.88 -1.41
N TRP A 21 1.69 0.51 -2.16
CA TRP A 21 3.05 0.48 -1.64
C TRP A 21 3.53 1.86 -1.18
N SER A 22 3.23 2.91 -1.95
CA SER A 22 3.56 4.28 -1.56
C SER A 22 2.88 4.67 -0.25
N TRP A 23 1.59 4.34 -0.10
CA TRP A 23 0.84 4.59 1.13
C TRP A 23 1.39 3.81 2.32
N VAL A 24 1.63 2.50 2.16
CA VAL A 24 2.16 1.64 3.23
C VAL A 24 3.52 2.11 3.71
N MET A 25 4.41 2.56 2.81
CA MET A 25 5.72 3.09 3.18
C MET A 25 5.60 4.35 4.05
N ILE A 26 4.71 5.27 3.69
CA ILE A 26 4.44 6.48 4.48
C ILE A 26 3.85 6.10 5.84
N ALA A 27 2.84 5.24 5.85
CA ALA A 27 2.20 4.79 7.08
C ALA A 27 3.20 4.12 8.02
N ALA A 28 4.04 3.21 7.51
CA ALA A 28 5.08 2.56 8.29
C ALA A 28 6.08 3.57 8.88
N ALA A 29 6.52 4.56 8.09
CA ALA A 29 7.42 5.60 8.58
C ALA A 29 6.79 6.41 9.73
N VAL A 30 5.51 6.77 9.62
CA VAL A 30 4.79 7.47 10.70
C VAL A 30 4.72 6.60 11.96
N HIS A 31 4.39 5.30 11.84
CA HIS A 31 4.35 4.41 13.00
C HIS A 31 5.72 4.28 13.69
N LEU A 32 6.81 4.21 12.92
CA LEU A 32 8.17 4.17 13.49
C LEU A 32 8.50 5.46 14.25
N VAL A 33 8.18 6.62 13.68
CA VAL A 33 8.39 7.92 14.33
C VAL A 33 7.56 8.03 15.61
N THR A 34 6.28 7.68 15.55
CA THR A 34 5.41 7.72 16.73
C THR A 34 5.88 6.73 17.80
N TRP A 35 6.33 5.54 17.42
CA TRP A 35 6.82 4.54 18.36
C TRP A 35 8.10 5.00 19.06
N ALA A 36 9.00 5.66 18.34
CA ALA A 36 10.20 6.27 18.93
C ALA A 36 9.88 7.42 19.90
N TYR A 37 8.80 8.17 19.67
CA TYR A 37 8.37 9.27 20.54
C TYR A 37 7.61 8.78 21.80
N GLN A 38 6.63 7.89 21.62
CA GLN A 38 5.82 7.35 22.69
C GLN A 38 5.56 5.86 22.42
N PRO A 39 6.44 4.96 22.90
CA PRO A 39 6.26 3.53 22.71
C PRO A 39 4.98 3.08 23.41
N TRP A 40 4.14 2.35 22.68
CA TRP A 40 2.84 1.86 23.15
C TRP A 40 2.79 0.33 23.31
N PHE A 41 3.96 -0.32 23.21
CA PHE A 41 4.23 -1.70 23.60
C PHE A 41 5.32 -1.69 24.66
#